data_AF-A0A653EYZ4-F1
#
_entry.id   AF-A0A653EYZ4-F1
#
_cell.length_a   1.000
_cell.length_b   1.000
_cell.length_c   1.000
_cell.angle_alpha   90.00
_cell.angle_beta   90.00
_cell.angle_gamma   90.00
#
_symmetry.space_group_name_H-M   'P 1'
#
loop_
_entity.id
_entity.type
_entity.pdbx_description
1 polymer ?
#
loop_
_entity_poly.entity_id
_entity_poly.type
_entity_poly.pdbx_seq_one_letter_code
_entity_poly.pdbx_strand_id
1 'polypeptide(L)'
;MPATAPTPARALRCLQLITTLRGLWLTLREIRALTLPSLSRPDHVLAGMLRASRRRTTDRIAALQAILARIDAYERDHHAELTGQRPLWDEPGKSLTLIPGTGATVVCTSPTTKGRSPYPMNENTVAARLIDKLLGAPDNPGNDAKSHLMRVAVQLLADGDPITPAQLAAAAGVTEIELERAIVGKDIEYDDRGRIVGWGLTSSPTPHKFAVDGRQFYTWSAPDTLIFPAVIARAAQVESSCPTTGTTIRLTIDPDTGITALEPSTAVVSIVDPSRVDADAVRATVCDPQRFFATADAARDWQSRYPGMTVLSVAEAYTQIMRPLATAVLADHPPRRCC
;
A
#
# COMPACT_ATOMS: atom_id res chain seq x y z
N MET A 1 -37.64 -3.83 30.01
CA MET A 1 -37.76 -2.51 30.69
C MET A 1 -37.29 -1.43 29.72
N PRO A 2 -38.06 -0.38 29.44
CA PRO A 2 -37.61 0.69 28.56
C PRO A 2 -36.55 1.53 29.29
N ALA A 3 -35.40 1.75 28.64
CA ALA A 3 -34.35 2.62 29.16
C ALA A 3 -34.89 4.06 29.22
N THR A 4 -34.98 4.62 30.42
CA THR A 4 -35.35 6.03 30.64
C THR A 4 -34.30 6.94 30.01
N ALA A 5 -34.75 7.98 29.31
CA ALA A 5 -33.87 8.96 28.68
C ALA A 5 -32.95 9.62 29.75
N PRO A 6 -31.65 9.79 29.46
CA PRO A 6 -30.72 10.37 30.42
C PRO A 6 -31.08 11.83 30.71
N THR A 7 -30.95 12.25 31.97
CA THR A 7 -31.14 13.66 32.34
C THR A 7 -30.10 14.55 31.64
N PRO A 8 -30.42 15.81 31.31
CA PRO A 8 -29.51 16.72 30.60
C PRO A 8 -28.12 16.83 31.26
N ALA A 9 -28.08 16.82 32.59
CA ALA A 9 -26.84 16.85 33.36
C ALA A 9 -25.98 15.58 33.20
N ARG A 10 -26.58 14.40 33.02
CA ARG A 10 -25.86 13.15 32.74
C ARG A 10 -25.32 13.14 31.31
N ALA A 11 -26.10 13.60 30.34
CA ALA A 11 -25.68 13.71 28.95
C ALA A 11 -24.47 14.65 28.80
N LEU A 12 -24.48 15.79 29.50
CA LEU A 12 -23.37 16.76 29.48
C LEU A 12 -22.07 16.17 30.06
N ARG A 13 -22.15 15.43 31.17
CA ARG A 13 -20.99 14.74 31.78
C ARG A 13 -20.41 13.67 30.85
N CYS A 14 -21.26 12.89 30.17
CA CYS A 14 -20.81 11.90 29.20
C CYS A 14 -20.09 12.56 28.01
N LEU A 15 -20.63 13.66 27.48
CA LEU A 15 -20.01 14.40 26.38
C LEU A 15 -18.63 14.94 26.81
N GLN A 16 -18.54 15.54 28.01
CA GLN A 16 -17.28 16.07 28.53
C GLN A 16 -16.23 14.96 28.70
N LEU A 17 -16.62 13.79 29.20
CA LEU A 17 -15.71 12.64 29.33
C LEU A 17 -15.20 12.14 27.97
N ILE A 18 -16.10 12.00 26.97
CA ILE A 18 -15.73 11.57 25.62
C ILE A 18 -14.75 12.57 25.00
N THR A 19 -15.03 13.88 25.12
CA THR A 19 -14.16 14.94 24.61
C THR A 19 -12.77 14.86 25.25
N THR A 20 -12.69 14.69 26.57
CA THR A 20 -11.41 14.53 27.29
C THR A 20 -10.64 13.30 26.80
N LEU A 21 -11.27 12.13 26.70
CA LEU A 21 -10.61 10.90 26.24
C LEU A 21 -10.16 10.98 24.78
N ARG A 22 -10.94 11.65 23.92
CA ARG A 22 -10.52 11.96 22.55
C ARG A 22 -9.34 12.90 22.49
N GLY A 23 -9.28 13.89 23.38
CA GLY A 23 -8.10 14.77 23.55
C GLY A 23 -6.84 14.00 23.96
N LEU A 24 -7.01 12.84 24.62
CA LEU A 24 -5.94 11.90 24.96
C LEU A 24 -5.66 10.86 23.85
N TRP A 25 -6.18 11.09 22.64
CA TRP A 25 -5.98 10.25 21.45
C TRP A 25 -6.53 8.82 21.59
N LEU A 26 -7.58 8.64 22.38
CA LEU A 26 -8.38 7.41 22.36
C LEU A 26 -9.43 7.50 21.24
N THR A 27 -9.60 6.39 20.53
CA THR A 27 -10.60 6.22 19.47
C THR A 27 -12.00 6.07 20.06
N LEU A 28 -13.04 6.36 19.26
CA LEU A 28 -14.43 6.10 19.66
C LEU A 28 -14.69 4.61 19.96
N ARG A 29 -13.96 3.70 19.32
CA ARG A 29 -14.05 2.26 19.59
C ARG A 29 -13.49 1.92 20.97
N GLU A 30 -12.31 2.45 21.31
CA GLU A 30 -11.71 2.28 22.65
C GLU A 30 -12.61 2.88 23.73
N ILE A 31 -13.17 4.07 23.49
CA ILE A 31 -14.10 4.72 24.42
C ILE A 31 -15.39 3.91 24.60
N ARG A 32 -15.96 3.36 23.52
CA ARG A 32 -17.15 2.46 23.59
C ARG A 32 -16.84 1.15 24.32
N ALA A 33 -15.63 0.61 24.19
CA ALA A 33 -15.23 -0.60 24.90
C ALA A 33 -15.26 -0.42 26.41
N LEU A 34 -15.00 0.79 26.92
CA LEU A 34 -15.09 1.12 28.35
C LEU A 34 -16.53 1.12 28.88
N THR A 35 -17.54 1.18 28.00
CA THR A 35 -18.96 1.18 28.37
C THR A 35 -19.62 -0.19 28.29
N LEU A 36 -18.86 -1.26 27.98
CA LEU A 36 -19.41 -2.61 27.85
C LEU A 36 -19.85 -3.16 29.23
N PRO A 37 -21.07 -3.71 29.36
CA PRO A 37 -21.56 -4.25 30.64
C PRO A 37 -20.74 -5.41 31.20
N SER A 38 -20.04 -6.15 30.32
CA SER A 38 -19.20 -7.28 30.67
C SER A 38 -17.82 -6.88 31.21
N LEU A 39 -17.49 -5.59 31.26
CA LEU A 39 -16.16 -5.12 31.62
C LEU A 39 -16.00 -5.00 33.14
N SER A 40 -15.29 -5.95 33.75
CA SER A 40 -15.15 -6.03 35.20
C SER A 40 -14.20 -5.00 35.83
N ARG A 41 -13.28 -4.41 35.03
CA ARG A 41 -12.28 -3.41 35.49
C ARG A 41 -11.99 -2.32 34.43
N PRO A 42 -12.92 -1.37 34.22
CA PRO A 42 -12.78 -0.33 33.20
C PRO A 42 -11.57 0.59 33.42
N ASP A 43 -11.16 0.79 34.67
CA ASP A 43 -10.00 1.56 35.10
C ASP A 43 -8.67 0.97 34.61
N HIS A 44 -8.46 -0.34 34.76
CA HIS A 44 -7.27 -1.02 34.26
C HIS A 44 -7.20 -1.02 32.73
N VAL A 45 -8.35 -1.20 32.07
CA VAL A 45 -8.43 -1.16 30.60
C VAL A 45 -8.13 0.25 30.08
N LEU A 46 -8.69 1.28 30.70
CA LEU A 46 -8.37 2.68 30.37
C LEU A 46 -6.88 2.97 30.59
N ALA A 47 -6.28 2.50 31.69
CA ALA A 47 -4.85 2.63 31.93
C ALA A 47 -4.01 1.96 30.82
N GLY A 48 -4.42 0.79 30.34
CA GLY A 48 -3.81 0.12 29.19
C GLY A 48 -3.92 0.93 27.90
N MET A 49 -5.11 1.46 27.59
CA MET A 49 -5.34 2.32 26.43
C MET A 49 -4.50 3.61 26.48
N LEU A 50 -4.37 4.23 27.65
CA LEU A 50 -3.54 5.42 27.84
C LEU A 50 -2.05 5.11 27.66
N ARG A 51 -1.57 3.94 28.11
CA ARG A 51 -0.19 3.49 27.83
C ARG A 51 0.05 3.26 26.34
N ALA A 52 -0.91 2.66 25.64
CA ALA A 52 -0.84 2.46 24.19
C ALA A 52 -0.85 3.80 23.44
N SER A 53 -1.74 4.73 23.83
CA SER A 53 -1.79 6.09 23.30
C SER A 53 -0.45 6.81 23.49
N ARG A 54 0.11 6.75 24.72
CA ARG A 54 1.43 7.32 25.01
C ARG A 54 2.52 6.74 24.12
N ARG A 55 2.56 5.40 23.95
CA ARG A 55 3.54 4.75 23.08
C ARG A 55 3.44 5.25 21.64
N ARG A 56 2.24 5.27 21.05
CA ARG A 56 2.01 5.79 19.69
C ARG A 56 2.49 7.24 19.54
N THR A 57 2.19 8.09 20.52
CA THR A 57 2.63 9.49 20.51
C THR A 57 4.15 9.60 20.63
N THR A 58 4.78 8.84 21.51
CA THR A 58 6.24 8.78 21.64
C THR A 58 6.90 8.31 20.35
N ASP A 59 6.36 7.27 19.70
CA ASP A 59 6.87 6.76 18.43
C ASP A 59 6.74 7.82 17.32
N ARG A 60 5.62 8.57 17.29
CA ARG A 60 5.43 9.67 16.34
C ARG A 60 6.40 10.83 16.60
N ILE A 61 6.65 11.18 17.86
CA ILE A 61 7.65 12.18 18.24
C ILE A 61 9.02 11.75 17.76
N ALA A 62 9.43 10.50 18.01
CA ALA A 62 10.70 9.97 17.56
C ALA A 62 10.84 10.01 16.03
N ALA A 63 9.78 9.65 15.30
CA ALA A 63 9.77 9.73 13.84
C ALA A 63 9.90 11.18 13.32
N LEU A 64 9.20 12.14 13.94
CA LEU A 64 9.32 13.56 13.59
C LEU A 64 10.72 14.11 13.93
N GLN A 65 11.29 13.72 15.07
CA GLN A 65 12.65 14.08 15.46
C GLN A 65 13.69 13.52 14.48
N ALA A 66 13.49 12.30 13.98
CA ALA A 66 14.36 11.73 12.95
C ALA A 66 14.29 12.50 11.61
N ILE A 67 13.11 13.04 11.25
CA ILE A 67 12.96 13.91 10.08
C ILE A 67 13.72 15.22 10.29
N LEU A 68 13.54 15.86 11.45
CA LEU A 68 14.26 17.09 11.78
C LEU A 68 15.77 16.87 11.74
N ALA A 69 16.28 15.79 12.34
CA ALA A 69 17.71 15.47 12.31
C ALA A 69 18.26 15.29 10.88
N ARG A 70 17.45 14.77 9.94
CA ARG A 70 17.82 14.65 8.53
C ARG A 70 17.84 16.00 7.82
N ILE A 71 16.89 16.87 8.14
CA ILE A 71 16.89 18.26 7.64
C ILE A 71 18.16 18.96 8.15
N ASP A 72 18.43 18.89 9.45
CA ASP A 72 19.63 19.52 10.04
C ASP A 72 20.92 18.98 9.43
N ALA A 73 20.99 17.68 9.15
CA ALA A 73 22.15 17.07 8.49
C ALA A 73 22.30 17.61 7.06
N TYR A 74 21.22 17.62 6.28
CA TYR A 74 21.24 18.15 4.92
C TYR A 74 21.64 19.63 4.91
N GLU A 75 21.09 20.44 5.81
CA GLU A 75 21.41 21.85 5.93
C GLU A 75 22.87 22.10 6.29
N ARG A 76 23.45 21.28 7.19
CA ARG A 76 24.88 21.35 7.50
C ARG A 76 25.74 20.99 6.29
N ASP A 77 25.43 19.87 5.65
CA ASP A 77 26.24 19.32 4.54
C ASP A 77 26.19 20.24 3.30
N HIS A 78 25.06 20.91 3.08
CA HIS A 78 24.81 21.77 1.92
C HIS A 78 24.79 23.27 2.31
N HIS A 79 25.37 23.65 3.46
CA HIS A 79 25.29 25.01 3.99
C HIS A 79 25.78 26.06 3.00
N ALA A 80 26.91 25.82 2.32
CA ALA A 80 27.46 26.75 1.33
C ALA A 80 26.50 26.96 0.13
N GLU A 81 25.77 25.92 -0.26
CA GLU A 81 24.83 25.98 -1.37
C GLU A 81 23.52 26.68 -0.94
N LEU A 82 23.01 26.35 0.24
CA LEU A 82 21.79 26.91 0.81
C LEU A 82 21.95 28.40 1.21
N THR A 83 23.18 28.83 1.51
CA THR A 83 23.51 30.23 1.79
C THR A 83 23.97 31.02 0.57
N GLY A 84 23.95 30.41 -0.62
CA GLY A 84 24.31 31.06 -1.89
C GLY A 84 25.81 31.30 -2.08
N GLN A 85 26.67 30.71 -1.25
CA GLN A 85 28.13 30.74 -1.40
C GLN A 85 28.62 29.80 -2.51
N ARG A 86 27.85 28.75 -2.81
CA ARG A 86 27.99 27.89 -3.99
C ARG A 86 26.63 27.76 -4.67
N PRO A 87 26.57 27.60 -6.00
CA PRO A 87 25.32 27.25 -6.64
C PRO A 87 24.91 25.83 -6.20
N LEU A 88 23.63 25.64 -5.84
CA LEU A 88 23.08 24.31 -5.50
C LEU A 88 23.16 23.33 -6.68
N TRP A 89 23.35 23.85 -7.88
CA TRP A 89 23.48 23.11 -9.13
C TRP A 89 24.74 23.60 -9.85
N ASP A 90 25.79 22.78 -9.89
CA ASP A 90 26.99 23.03 -10.69
C ASP A 90 26.64 22.79 -12.18
N GLU A 91 26.11 23.81 -12.87
CA GLU A 91 26.32 24.12 -14.31
C GLU A 91 25.26 25.10 -14.87
N PRO A 92 25.63 25.99 -15.81
CA PRO A 92 24.67 26.83 -16.53
C PRO A 92 23.82 25.95 -17.46
N GLY A 93 22.59 25.62 -17.02
CA GLY A 93 21.62 24.84 -17.81
C GLY A 93 20.77 23.87 -17.00
N LYS A 94 21.17 23.51 -15.77
CA LYS A 94 20.35 22.70 -14.87
C LYS A 94 19.39 23.58 -14.06
N SER A 95 18.39 24.12 -14.74
CA SER A 95 17.22 24.71 -14.10
C SER A 95 16.21 23.58 -13.82
N LEU A 96 15.63 23.55 -12.61
CA LEU A 96 14.36 22.86 -12.37
C LEU A 96 13.26 23.61 -13.14
N THR A 97 13.16 23.35 -14.43
CA THR A 97 12.10 23.96 -15.25
C THR A 97 10.84 23.12 -15.08
N LEU A 98 9.86 23.67 -14.37
CA LEU A 98 8.50 23.15 -14.43
C LEU A 98 8.02 23.30 -15.88
N ILE A 99 7.86 22.18 -16.58
CA ILE A 99 7.24 22.17 -17.90
C ILE A 99 5.75 22.54 -17.70
N PRO A 100 5.26 23.67 -18.27
CA PRO A 100 3.85 24.01 -18.16
C PRO A 100 3.00 22.95 -18.87
N GLY A 101 2.09 22.30 -18.15
CA GLY A 101 1.14 21.33 -18.73
C GLY A 101 1.42 19.85 -18.43
N THR A 102 2.57 19.51 -17.85
CA THR A 102 2.85 18.16 -17.31
C THR A 102 3.05 18.30 -15.80
N GLY A 103 2.25 17.59 -15.00
CA GLY A 103 2.40 17.61 -13.55
C GLY A 103 3.82 17.21 -13.14
N ALA A 104 4.60 18.20 -12.70
CA ALA A 104 5.87 18.11 -11.99
C ALA A 104 6.78 16.91 -12.34
N THR A 105 7.13 16.73 -13.61
CA THR A 105 8.22 15.81 -13.99
C THR A 105 9.55 16.54 -13.85
N VAL A 106 10.38 16.13 -12.90
CA VAL A 106 11.77 16.62 -12.77
C VAL A 106 12.67 15.67 -13.56
N VAL A 107 13.26 16.16 -14.66
CA VAL A 107 14.19 15.38 -15.47
C VAL A 107 15.62 15.72 -15.04
N CYS A 108 16.33 14.75 -14.48
CA CYS A 108 17.77 14.83 -14.24
C CYS A 108 18.50 14.08 -15.36
N THR A 109 19.13 14.79 -16.30
CA THR A 109 20.02 14.16 -17.28
C THR A 109 21.45 14.15 -16.73
N SER A 110 22.00 12.95 -16.51
CA SER A 110 23.42 12.77 -16.19
C SER A 110 24.10 11.91 -17.27
N PRO A 111 25.33 12.23 -17.72
CA PRO A 111 26.14 11.29 -18.45
C PRO A 111 26.79 10.29 -17.47
N THR A 112 26.84 9.03 -17.91
CA THR A 112 27.27 7.85 -17.18
C THR A 112 28.65 7.97 -16.51
N THR A 113 28.71 7.75 -15.19
CA THR A 113 29.89 7.23 -14.50
C THR A 113 29.52 6.05 -13.61
N LYS A 114 30.23 4.93 -13.80
CA LYS A 114 30.22 3.74 -12.96
C LYS A 114 30.63 4.14 -11.54
N GLY A 115 29.71 4.09 -10.59
CA GLY A 115 29.99 4.40 -9.19
C GLY A 115 28.80 4.02 -8.30
N ARG A 116 29.09 3.20 -7.30
CA ARG A 116 28.23 2.71 -6.21
C ARG A 116 27.03 3.62 -5.86
N SER A 117 25.82 3.04 -5.84
CA SER A 117 24.56 3.72 -5.46
C SER A 117 24.70 4.50 -4.14
N PRO A 118 24.33 5.80 -4.10
CA PRO A 118 24.50 6.66 -2.92
C PRO A 118 23.31 6.60 -1.95
N TYR A 119 22.32 5.71 -2.16
CA TYR A 119 21.20 5.59 -1.23
C TYR A 119 21.51 4.56 -0.13
N PRO A 120 21.71 4.98 1.14
CA PRO A 120 21.61 4.03 2.24
C PRO A 120 20.16 3.54 2.31
N MET A 121 19.99 2.24 2.11
CA MET A 121 18.74 1.52 2.34
C MET A 121 18.42 1.58 3.85
N ASN A 122 17.64 2.59 4.27
CA ASN A 122 17.07 2.57 5.62
C ASN A 122 15.87 1.61 5.63
N GLU A 123 15.98 0.54 6.39
CA GLU A 123 15.07 -0.62 6.53
C GLU A 123 13.65 -0.31 7.06
N ASN A 124 13.23 0.96 7.15
CA ASN A 124 12.02 1.37 7.89
C ASN A 124 10.97 2.12 7.06
N THR A 125 11.01 2.01 5.72
CA THR A 125 9.98 2.60 4.85
C THR A 125 8.68 1.79 4.90
N VAL A 126 7.56 2.39 4.48
CA VAL A 126 6.29 1.65 4.30
C VAL A 126 6.49 0.52 3.28
N ALA A 127 7.20 0.79 2.19
CA ALA A 127 7.52 -0.20 1.17
C ALA A 127 8.29 -1.39 1.74
N ALA A 128 9.38 -1.16 2.48
CA ALA A 128 10.18 -2.22 3.08
C ALA A 128 9.36 -3.09 4.03
N ARG A 129 8.50 -2.48 4.86
CA ARG A 129 7.62 -3.21 5.78
C ARG A 129 6.51 -3.99 5.07
N LEU A 130 5.97 -3.47 3.96
CA LEU A 130 5.01 -4.22 3.13
C LEU A 130 5.69 -5.39 2.42
N ILE A 131 6.90 -5.20 1.90
CA ILE A 131 7.71 -6.27 1.31
C ILE A 131 7.93 -7.38 2.32
N ASP A 132 8.43 -7.05 3.52
CA ASP A 132 8.64 -8.03 4.60
C ASP A 132 7.35 -8.77 4.98
N LYS A 133 6.22 -8.06 5.09
CA LYS A 133 4.94 -8.67 5.49
C LYS A 133 4.28 -9.52 4.40
N LEU A 134 4.36 -9.10 3.14
CA LEU A 134 3.65 -9.73 2.03
C LEU A 134 4.47 -10.83 1.36
N LEU A 135 5.79 -10.63 1.28
CA LEU A 135 6.70 -11.54 0.58
C LEU A 135 7.54 -12.36 1.57
N GLY A 136 7.58 -11.98 2.85
CA GLY A 136 8.41 -12.61 3.88
C GLY A 136 9.78 -11.95 4.02
N ALA A 137 10.43 -12.22 5.14
CA ALA A 137 11.87 -11.97 5.29
C ALA A 137 12.64 -12.96 4.41
N PRO A 138 13.80 -12.57 3.82
CA PRO A 138 14.59 -13.42 2.91
C PRO A 138 15.05 -14.77 3.52
N ASP A 139 14.89 -14.95 4.84
CA ASP A 139 15.26 -16.15 5.58
C ASP A 139 14.07 -17.10 5.88
N ASN A 140 12.86 -16.83 5.37
CA ASN A 140 11.67 -17.68 5.56
C ASN A 140 11.19 -18.35 4.25
N PRO A 141 11.62 -19.59 3.97
CA PRO A 141 11.40 -20.25 2.67
C PRO A 141 9.93 -20.51 2.31
N GLY A 142 9.00 -20.47 3.27
CA GLY A 142 7.57 -20.69 3.01
C GLY A 142 6.86 -19.51 2.34
N ASN A 143 7.33 -18.27 2.53
CA ASN A 143 6.71 -17.08 1.95
C ASN A 143 7.24 -16.77 0.54
N ASP A 144 8.50 -17.11 0.25
CA ASP A 144 9.10 -17.02 -1.09
C ASP A 144 8.35 -17.88 -2.11
N ALA A 145 7.88 -19.06 -1.69
CA ALA A 145 7.07 -19.94 -2.54
C ALA A 145 5.71 -19.30 -2.90
N LYS A 146 5.08 -18.58 -1.97
CA LYS A 146 3.78 -17.94 -2.18
C LYS A 146 3.87 -16.76 -3.14
N SER A 147 4.85 -15.88 -2.95
CA SER A 147 5.07 -14.73 -3.82
C SER A 147 5.42 -15.15 -5.24
N HIS A 148 6.25 -16.20 -5.39
CA HIS A 148 6.56 -16.84 -6.67
C HIS A 148 5.32 -17.41 -7.36
N LEU A 149 4.51 -18.20 -6.65
CA LEU A 149 3.27 -18.77 -7.21
C LEU A 149 2.28 -17.70 -7.66
N MET A 150 2.08 -16.66 -6.84
CA MET A 150 1.22 -15.52 -7.22
C MET A 150 1.75 -14.81 -8.46
N ARG A 151 3.06 -14.54 -8.53
CA ARG A 151 3.71 -13.93 -9.70
C ARG A 151 3.44 -14.74 -10.97
N VAL A 152 3.70 -16.04 -10.93
CA VAL A 152 3.48 -16.93 -12.08
C VAL A 152 2.00 -17.00 -12.46
N ALA A 153 1.09 -17.06 -11.47
CA ALA A 153 -0.34 -17.06 -11.73
C ALA A 153 -0.80 -15.77 -12.42
N VAL A 154 -0.35 -14.60 -11.96
CA VAL A 154 -0.67 -13.30 -12.58
C VAL A 154 -0.14 -13.22 -14.01
N GLN A 155 1.08 -13.72 -14.26
CA GLN A 155 1.67 -13.76 -15.61
C GLN A 155 0.84 -14.63 -16.55
N LEU A 156 0.43 -15.84 -16.13
CA LEU A 156 -0.41 -16.72 -16.94
C LEU A 156 -1.82 -16.15 -17.13
N LEU A 157 -2.44 -15.58 -16.09
CA LEU A 157 -3.77 -14.98 -16.18
C LEU A 157 -3.80 -13.76 -17.12
N ALA A 158 -2.69 -13.05 -17.30
CA ALA A 158 -2.60 -11.95 -18.26
C ALA A 158 -2.67 -12.40 -19.73
N ASP A 159 -2.41 -13.69 -20.00
CA ASP A 159 -2.69 -14.32 -21.29
C ASP A 159 -4.17 -14.73 -21.44
N GLY A 160 -4.97 -14.45 -20.41
CA GLY A 160 -6.41 -14.29 -20.38
C GLY A 160 -7.30 -15.50 -20.57
N ASP A 161 -6.74 -16.70 -20.42
CA ASP A 161 -7.50 -17.91 -20.20
C ASP A 161 -7.44 -18.31 -18.70
N PRO A 162 -8.51 -18.89 -18.13
CA PRO A 162 -8.43 -19.53 -16.82
C PRO A 162 -7.35 -20.61 -16.79
N ILE A 163 -6.56 -20.67 -15.72
CA ILE A 163 -5.40 -21.56 -15.62
C ILE A 163 -5.72 -22.77 -14.73
N THR A 164 -5.26 -23.95 -15.10
CA THR A 164 -5.38 -25.13 -14.24
C THR A 164 -4.29 -25.11 -13.16
N PRO A 165 -4.50 -25.78 -12.00
CA PRO A 165 -3.43 -25.99 -11.02
C PRO A 165 -2.19 -26.65 -11.64
N ALA A 166 -2.36 -27.60 -12.56
CA ALA A 166 -1.25 -28.25 -13.27
C ALA A 166 -0.44 -27.27 -14.14
N GLN A 167 -1.11 -26.33 -14.83
CA GLN A 167 -0.42 -25.28 -15.60
C GLN A 167 0.39 -24.37 -14.70
N LEU A 168 -0.17 -23.98 -13.54
CA LEU A 168 0.53 -23.15 -12.56
C LEU A 168 1.76 -23.90 -11.98
N ALA A 169 1.59 -25.16 -11.57
CA ALA A 169 2.68 -25.99 -11.04
C ALA A 169 3.83 -26.13 -12.05
N ALA A 170 3.50 -26.46 -13.30
CA ALA A 170 4.47 -26.61 -14.38
C ALA A 170 5.23 -25.30 -14.66
N ALA A 171 4.52 -24.17 -14.75
CA ALA A 171 5.13 -22.86 -14.99
C ALA A 171 5.97 -22.37 -13.80
N ALA A 172 5.56 -22.70 -12.57
CA ALA A 172 6.28 -22.34 -11.35
C ALA A 172 7.45 -23.29 -11.04
N GLY A 173 7.57 -24.42 -11.74
CA GLY A 173 8.62 -25.41 -11.50
C GLY A 173 8.47 -26.19 -10.18
N VAL A 174 7.24 -26.35 -9.71
CA VAL A 174 6.89 -27.09 -8.49
C VAL A 174 6.04 -28.32 -8.80
N THR A 175 5.99 -29.27 -7.88
CA THR A 175 5.08 -30.42 -7.97
C THR A 175 3.64 -30.01 -7.63
N GLU A 176 2.64 -30.78 -8.10
CA GLU A 176 1.23 -30.55 -7.75
C GLU A 176 1.00 -30.62 -6.23
N ILE A 177 1.70 -31.51 -5.52
CA ILE A 177 1.61 -31.64 -4.06
C ILE A 177 2.15 -30.38 -3.35
N GLU A 178 3.26 -29.82 -3.83
CA GLU A 178 3.81 -28.58 -3.30
C GLU A 178 2.87 -27.40 -3.57
N LEU A 179 2.30 -27.35 -4.77
CA LEU A 179 1.29 -26.36 -5.12
C LEU A 179 0.08 -26.45 -4.18
N GLU A 180 -0.54 -27.62 -4.06
CA GLU A 180 -1.71 -27.87 -3.21
C GLU A 180 -1.45 -27.39 -1.78
N ARG A 181 -0.31 -27.77 -1.19
CA ARG A 181 0.06 -27.31 0.17
C ARG A 181 0.20 -25.80 0.28
N ALA A 182 0.71 -25.14 -0.77
CA ALA A 182 0.95 -23.70 -0.77
C ALA A 182 -0.32 -22.87 -0.98
N ILE A 183 -1.30 -23.39 -1.72
CA ILE A 183 -2.55 -22.67 -2.07
C ILE A 183 -3.70 -22.96 -1.10
N VAL A 184 -3.62 -24.01 -0.29
CA VAL A 184 -4.67 -24.34 0.70
C VAL A 184 -4.94 -23.16 1.63
N GLY A 185 -6.23 -22.83 1.78
CA GLY A 185 -6.69 -21.74 2.66
C GLY A 185 -6.34 -20.34 2.17
N LYS A 186 -5.87 -20.18 0.92
CA LYS A 186 -5.56 -18.88 0.33
C LYS A 186 -6.76 -18.35 -0.46
N ASP A 187 -6.89 -17.03 -0.45
CA ASP A 187 -7.84 -16.31 -1.28
C ASP A 187 -7.40 -16.43 -2.75
N ILE A 188 -7.90 -17.45 -3.46
CA ILE A 188 -7.76 -17.65 -4.90
C ILE A 188 -9.16 -17.89 -5.46
N GLU A 189 -9.48 -17.23 -6.57
CA GLU A 189 -10.77 -17.41 -7.25
C GLU A 189 -10.68 -18.56 -8.24
N TYR A 190 -11.66 -19.46 -8.18
CA TYR A 190 -11.81 -20.59 -9.08
C TYR A 190 -13.13 -20.51 -9.83
N ASP A 191 -13.15 -20.98 -11.07
CA ASP A 191 -14.39 -21.27 -11.78
C ASP A 191 -15.01 -22.59 -11.32
N ASP A 192 -16.18 -22.91 -11.87
CA ASP A 192 -16.95 -24.13 -11.68
C ASP A 192 -16.22 -25.41 -12.12
N ARG A 193 -15.12 -25.29 -12.86
CA ARG A 193 -14.25 -26.40 -13.30
C ARG A 193 -12.98 -26.51 -12.46
N GLY A 194 -12.84 -25.72 -11.40
CA GLY A 194 -11.65 -25.70 -10.54
C GLY A 194 -10.43 -25.08 -11.21
N ARG A 195 -10.61 -24.29 -12.27
CA ARG A 195 -9.54 -23.48 -12.87
C ARG A 195 -9.43 -22.16 -12.14
N ILE A 196 -8.21 -21.70 -11.91
CA ILE A 196 -7.94 -20.41 -11.30
C ILE A 196 -8.32 -19.31 -12.29
N VAL A 197 -9.19 -18.42 -11.84
CA VAL A 197 -9.66 -17.24 -12.57
C VAL A 197 -9.21 -15.93 -11.93
N GLY A 198 -8.65 -15.99 -10.72
CA GLY A 198 -8.14 -14.79 -10.07
C GLY A 198 -7.19 -15.04 -8.91
N TRP A 199 -6.08 -14.29 -8.90
CA TRP A 199 -5.17 -14.14 -7.77
C TRP A 199 -4.59 -12.73 -7.79
N GLY A 200 -5.33 -11.77 -7.23
CA GLY A 200 -5.05 -10.34 -7.39
C GLY A 200 -5.50 -9.81 -8.76
N LEU A 201 -4.94 -10.33 -9.86
CA LEU A 201 -5.48 -10.16 -11.22
C LEU A 201 -6.61 -11.17 -11.42
N THR A 202 -7.73 -10.78 -12.01
CA THR A 202 -8.91 -11.65 -12.17
C THR A 202 -9.71 -11.35 -13.44
N SER A 203 -10.40 -12.36 -13.98
CA SER A 203 -11.43 -12.18 -15.00
C SER A 203 -12.79 -11.75 -14.43
N SER A 204 -12.97 -11.83 -13.11
CA SER A 204 -14.21 -11.45 -12.43
C SER A 204 -14.33 -9.94 -12.30
N PRO A 205 -15.47 -9.31 -12.67
CA PRO A 205 -15.62 -7.86 -12.58
C PRO A 205 -15.39 -7.29 -11.18
N THR A 206 -14.51 -6.30 -11.10
CA THR A 206 -14.31 -5.44 -9.93
C THR A 206 -14.41 -3.96 -10.33
N PRO A 207 -14.43 -3.01 -9.37
CA PRO A 207 -14.35 -1.59 -9.68
C PRO A 207 -13.05 -1.18 -10.38
N HIS A 208 -12.00 -2.01 -10.36
CA HIS A 208 -10.67 -1.71 -10.89
C HIS A 208 -10.47 -2.47 -12.21
N LYS A 209 -10.92 -1.86 -13.30
CA LYS A 209 -10.72 -2.38 -14.66
C LYS A 209 -9.24 -2.26 -15.03
N PHE A 210 -8.70 -3.33 -15.59
CA PHE A 210 -7.30 -3.46 -15.96
C PHE A 210 -7.22 -4.08 -17.34
N ALA A 211 -6.81 -3.32 -18.36
CA ALA A 211 -6.77 -3.79 -19.73
C ALA A 211 -5.32 -3.89 -20.25
N VAL A 212 -4.99 -5.01 -20.87
CA VAL A 212 -3.66 -5.34 -21.42
C VAL A 212 -3.85 -5.90 -22.82
N ASP A 213 -3.10 -5.40 -23.79
CA ASP A 213 -3.16 -5.84 -25.20
C ASP A 213 -4.60 -5.92 -25.77
N GLY A 214 -5.45 -4.96 -25.39
CA GLY A 214 -6.85 -4.89 -25.83
C GLY A 214 -7.80 -5.86 -25.11
N ARG A 215 -7.33 -6.64 -24.13
CA ARG A 215 -8.14 -7.56 -23.34
C ARG A 215 -8.48 -6.95 -21.98
N GLN A 216 -9.72 -7.14 -21.53
CA GLN A 216 -10.21 -6.61 -20.27
C GLN A 216 -10.06 -7.66 -19.15
N PHE A 217 -9.39 -7.24 -18.08
CA PHE A 217 -9.29 -7.91 -16.79
C PHE A 217 -9.69 -6.96 -15.67
N TYR A 218 -9.55 -7.41 -14.44
CA TYR A 218 -9.80 -6.63 -13.25
C TYR A 218 -8.74 -6.93 -12.19
N THR A 219 -8.57 -6.04 -11.24
CA THR A 219 -7.75 -6.31 -10.05
C THR A 219 -8.57 -6.24 -8.78
N TRP A 220 -8.12 -6.90 -7.72
CA TRP A 220 -8.80 -6.87 -6.42
C TRP A 220 -8.71 -5.52 -5.71
N SER A 221 -7.67 -4.74 -5.99
CA SER A 221 -7.48 -3.42 -5.38
C SER A 221 -6.86 -2.39 -6.33
N ALA A 222 -6.92 -1.12 -5.93
CA ALA A 222 -6.23 -0.05 -6.64
C ALA A 222 -4.70 -0.22 -6.68
N PRO A 223 -4.01 -0.57 -5.58
CA PRO A 223 -2.56 -0.88 -5.60
C PRO A 223 -2.15 -1.99 -6.56
N ASP A 224 -2.96 -3.05 -6.70
CA ASP A 224 -2.68 -4.14 -7.64
C ASP A 224 -2.53 -3.63 -9.08
N THR A 225 -3.35 -2.64 -9.48
CA THR A 225 -3.25 -2.00 -10.82
C THR A 225 -1.91 -1.30 -11.07
N LEU A 226 -1.22 -0.91 -10.00
CA LEU A 226 0.05 -0.19 -10.05
C LEU A 226 1.26 -1.14 -10.00
N ILE A 227 1.05 -2.40 -9.59
CA ILE A 227 2.09 -3.42 -9.43
C ILE A 227 2.13 -4.33 -10.67
N PHE A 228 0.98 -4.82 -11.10
CA PHE A 228 0.92 -5.87 -12.12
C PHE A 228 1.48 -5.55 -13.50
N PRO A 229 1.46 -4.32 -14.01
CA PRO A 229 2.12 -3.99 -15.29
C PRO A 229 3.59 -4.43 -15.30
N ALA A 230 4.32 -4.18 -14.21
CA ALA A 230 5.71 -4.62 -14.07
C ALA A 230 5.81 -6.16 -13.94
N VAL A 231 4.90 -6.79 -13.21
CA VAL A 231 4.86 -8.25 -13.03
C VAL A 231 4.66 -9.00 -14.35
N ILE A 232 3.78 -8.48 -15.21
CA ILE A 232 3.45 -9.09 -16.52
C ILE A 232 4.34 -8.57 -17.65
N ALA A 233 5.21 -7.58 -17.37
CA ALA A 233 6.06 -6.89 -18.34
C ALA A 233 5.30 -6.32 -19.55
N ARG A 234 4.11 -5.76 -19.31
CA ARG A 234 3.25 -5.15 -20.34
C ARG A 234 2.60 -3.88 -19.80
N ALA A 235 2.38 -2.90 -20.66
CA ALA A 235 1.60 -1.72 -20.30
C ALA A 235 0.13 -2.09 -20.03
N ALA A 236 -0.48 -1.41 -19.07
CA ALA A 236 -1.89 -1.58 -18.76
C ALA A 236 -2.65 -0.26 -18.73
N GLN A 237 -3.85 -0.27 -19.30
CA GLN A 237 -4.83 0.79 -19.17
C GLN A 237 -5.73 0.47 -17.97
N VAL A 238 -5.86 1.43 -17.06
CA VAL A 238 -6.62 1.26 -15.83
C VAL A 238 -7.77 2.23 -15.82
N GLU A 239 -8.95 1.73 -15.45
CA GLU A 239 -10.11 2.54 -15.14
C GLU A 239 -10.70 2.10 -13.79
N SER A 240 -10.97 3.08 -12.93
CA SER A 240 -11.61 2.87 -11.64
C SER A 240 -12.68 3.93 -11.38
N SER A 241 -13.53 3.71 -10.40
CA SER A 241 -14.47 4.73 -9.92
C SER A 241 -14.12 5.17 -8.50
N CYS A 242 -14.18 6.47 -8.24
CA CYS A 242 -14.11 7.00 -6.89
C CYS A 242 -15.39 6.57 -6.12
N PRO A 243 -15.28 5.84 -5.00
CA PRO A 243 -16.45 5.35 -4.28
C PRO A 243 -17.28 6.48 -3.63
N THR A 244 -16.70 7.66 -3.46
CA THR A 244 -17.34 8.80 -2.79
C THR A 244 -18.08 9.70 -3.78
N THR A 245 -17.51 9.93 -4.97
CA THR A 245 -18.03 10.90 -5.94
C THR A 245 -18.55 10.26 -7.23
N GLY A 246 -18.25 8.98 -7.47
CA GLY A 246 -18.53 8.29 -8.74
C GLY A 246 -17.62 8.72 -9.90
N THR A 247 -16.74 9.71 -9.70
CA THR A 247 -15.81 10.19 -10.72
C THR A 247 -14.94 9.06 -11.23
N THR A 248 -14.88 8.90 -12.55
CA THR A 248 -14.00 7.93 -13.19
C THR A 248 -12.55 8.39 -13.09
N ILE A 249 -11.69 7.46 -12.74
CA ILE A 249 -10.25 7.62 -12.62
C ILE A 249 -9.60 6.75 -13.69
N ARG A 250 -8.81 7.35 -14.56
CA ARG A 250 -8.09 6.67 -15.64
C ARG A 250 -6.60 6.92 -15.53
N LEU A 251 -5.81 5.93 -15.90
CA LEU A 251 -4.37 6.03 -15.99
C LEU A 251 -3.82 4.91 -16.87
N THR A 252 -2.67 5.14 -17.48
CA THR A 252 -1.87 4.09 -18.11
C THR A 252 -0.62 3.89 -17.28
N ILE A 253 -0.25 2.64 -17.04
CA ILE A 253 1.00 2.30 -16.36
C ILE A 253 1.80 1.43 -17.31
N ASP A 254 2.99 1.90 -17.62
CA ASP A 254 3.96 1.21 -18.43
C ASP A 254 5.17 0.84 -17.54
N PRO A 255 5.70 -0.38 -17.61
CA PRO A 255 6.81 -0.82 -16.75
C PRO A 255 8.07 0.03 -16.87
N ASP A 256 8.34 0.56 -18.07
CA ASP A 256 9.57 1.28 -18.39
C ASP A 256 9.42 2.79 -18.14
N THR A 257 8.28 3.36 -18.54
CA THR A 257 8.04 4.81 -18.50
C THR A 257 7.22 5.28 -17.30
N GLY A 258 6.56 4.35 -16.58
CA GLY A 258 5.77 4.64 -15.38
C GLY A 258 4.33 5.06 -15.69
N ILE A 259 3.76 5.91 -14.83
CA ILE A 259 2.37 6.36 -14.96
C ILE A 259 2.26 7.50 -15.98
N THR A 260 1.32 7.37 -16.91
CA THR A 260 0.92 8.41 -17.85
C THR A 260 -0.61 8.54 -17.90
N ALA A 261 -1.10 9.62 -18.50
CA ALA A 261 -2.54 9.88 -18.71
C ALA A 261 -3.42 9.75 -17.44
N LEU A 262 -2.89 10.17 -16.28
CA LEU A 262 -3.64 10.15 -15.02
C LEU A 262 -4.72 11.24 -15.00
N GLU A 263 -5.98 10.81 -14.93
CA GLU A 263 -7.14 11.70 -14.89
C GLU A 263 -8.16 11.23 -13.84
N PRO A 264 -8.64 12.11 -12.94
CA PRO A 264 -8.12 13.46 -12.69
C PRO A 264 -6.69 13.40 -12.12
N SER A 265 -5.88 14.41 -12.41
CA SER A 265 -4.51 14.52 -11.88
C SER A 265 -4.44 14.63 -10.35
N THR A 266 -5.57 14.98 -9.72
CA THR A 266 -5.75 15.03 -8.27
C THR A 266 -6.03 13.67 -7.63
N ALA A 267 -6.11 12.61 -8.42
CA ALA A 267 -6.42 11.29 -7.91
C ALA A 267 -5.40 10.84 -6.87
N VAL A 268 -5.92 10.14 -5.85
CA VAL A 268 -5.17 9.58 -4.75
C VAL A 268 -5.50 8.11 -4.60
N VAL A 269 -4.59 7.36 -3.99
CA VAL A 269 -4.77 5.95 -3.68
C VAL A 269 -4.57 5.72 -2.19
N SER A 270 -5.40 4.87 -1.60
CA SER A 270 -5.20 4.45 -0.23
C SER A 270 -4.24 3.28 -0.10
N ILE A 271 -3.35 3.37 0.89
CA ILE A 271 -2.32 2.39 1.16
C ILE A 271 -2.52 1.80 2.56
N VAL A 272 -2.48 0.47 2.64
CA VAL A 272 -2.61 -0.29 3.87
C VAL A 272 -1.47 0.04 4.84
N ASP A 273 -1.79 0.08 6.13
CA ASP A 273 -0.78 0.13 7.18
C ASP A 273 -0.10 -1.25 7.28
N PRO A 274 1.24 -1.35 7.15
CA PRO A 274 1.94 -2.62 7.26
C PRO A 274 1.65 -3.40 8.56
N SER A 275 1.31 -2.71 9.65
CA SER A 275 0.96 -3.34 10.92
C SER A 275 -0.40 -4.05 10.92
N ARG A 276 -1.22 -3.83 9.89
CA ARG A 276 -2.55 -4.42 9.73
C ARG A 276 -2.58 -5.55 8.70
N VAL A 277 -1.45 -5.84 8.05
CA VAL A 277 -1.33 -6.93 7.08
C VAL A 277 -1.42 -8.27 7.82
N ASP A 278 -2.38 -9.08 7.40
CA ASP A 278 -2.46 -10.50 7.74
C ASP A 278 -2.04 -11.31 6.50
N ALA A 279 -0.94 -12.05 6.60
CA ALA A 279 -0.39 -12.82 5.50
C ALA A 279 -1.28 -14.02 5.10
N ASP A 280 -2.19 -14.45 5.97
CA ASP A 280 -3.15 -15.52 5.69
C ASP A 280 -4.49 -14.99 5.18
N ALA A 281 -4.78 -13.71 5.38
CA ALA A 281 -6.00 -13.03 4.92
C ALA A 281 -5.66 -11.77 4.10
N VAL A 282 -4.76 -11.91 3.13
CA VAL A 282 -4.24 -10.77 2.33
C VAL A 282 -5.37 -10.03 1.63
N ARG A 283 -6.33 -10.74 1.00
CA ARG A 283 -7.41 -10.06 0.28
C ARG A 283 -8.24 -9.19 1.22
N ALA A 284 -8.65 -9.75 2.35
CA ALA A 284 -9.49 -9.06 3.33
C ALA A 284 -8.76 -7.90 4.04
N THR A 285 -7.47 -8.05 4.36
CA THR A 285 -6.73 -7.07 5.15
C THR A 285 -5.97 -6.03 4.31
N VAL A 286 -5.67 -6.35 3.05
CA VAL A 286 -4.89 -5.52 2.13
C VAL A 286 -5.72 -5.08 0.95
N CYS A 287 -6.25 -6.00 0.13
CA CYS A 287 -6.88 -5.64 -1.13
C CYS A 287 -8.23 -4.92 -0.96
N ASP A 288 -9.19 -5.55 -0.27
CA ASP A 288 -10.56 -5.06 -0.10
C ASP A 288 -10.70 -3.62 0.47
N PRO A 289 -9.85 -3.14 1.40
CA PRO A 289 -9.93 -1.78 1.88
C PRO A 289 -9.33 -0.74 0.91
N GLN A 290 -8.37 -1.10 0.07
CA GLN A 290 -7.57 -0.15 -0.72
C GLN A 290 -8.27 0.27 -2.03
N ARG A 291 -8.37 1.58 -2.27
CA ARG A 291 -9.18 2.18 -3.34
C ARG A 291 -8.50 3.40 -3.95
N PHE A 292 -8.93 3.79 -5.15
CA PHE A 292 -8.68 5.12 -5.69
C PHE A 292 -9.76 6.11 -5.25
N PHE A 293 -9.39 7.37 -5.09
CA PHE A 293 -10.30 8.50 -4.90
C PHE A 293 -9.93 9.64 -5.84
N ALA A 294 -10.93 10.42 -6.29
CA ALA A 294 -10.70 11.52 -7.21
C ALA A 294 -9.86 12.66 -6.60
N THR A 295 -9.92 12.82 -5.28
CA THR A 295 -9.17 13.81 -4.50
C THR A 295 -8.89 13.26 -3.10
N ALA A 296 -7.91 13.84 -2.39
CA ALA A 296 -7.67 13.56 -0.96
C ALA A 296 -8.92 13.86 -0.11
N ASP A 297 -9.66 14.90 -0.47
CA ASP A 297 -10.91 15.31 0.15
C ASP A 297 -11.99 14.23 0.09
N ALA A 298 -12.14 13.59 -1.06
CA ALA A 298 -13.06 12.48 -1.26
C ALA A 298 -12.68 11.23 -0.45
N ALA A 299 -11.43 11.11 -0.01
CA ALA A 299 -10.94 9.99 0.78
C ALA A 299 -11.12 10.19 2.30
N ARG A 300 -11.47 11.39 2.79
CA ARG A 300 -11.50 11.71 4.24
C ARG A 300 -12.39 10.77 5.06
N ASP A 301 -13.62 10.54 4.60
CA ASP A 301 -14.58 9.67 5.29
C ASP A 301 -14.10 8.22 5.32
N TRP A 302 -13.47 7.77 4.23
CA TRP A 302 -12.81 6.46 4.19
C TRP A 302 -11.65 6.42 5.20
N GLN A 303 -10.77 7.40 5.19
CA GLN A 303 -9.59 7.44 6.06
C GLN A 303 -9.97 7.45 7.55
N SER A 304 -11.08 8.11 7.90
CA SER A 304 -11.62 8.10 9.27
C SER A 304 -12.06 6.70 9.76
N ARG A 305 -12.51 5.84 8.83
CA ARG A 305 -12.94 4.45 9.10
C ARG A 305 -11.77 3.48 9.14
N TYR A 306 -10.64 3.83 8.51
CA TYR A 306 -9.43 3.03 8.45
C TYR A 306 -8.23 3.77 9.08
N PRO A 307 -8.24 4.01 10.41
CA PRO A 307 -7.11 4.65 11.07
C PRO A 307 -5.81 3.84 10.88
N GLY A 308 -4.72 4.56 10.65
CA GLY A 308 -3.40 3.99 10.33
C GLY A 308 -3.12 3.86 8.82
N MET A 309 -4.16 3.71 8.00
CA MET A 309 -4.00 3.70 6.55
C MET A 309 -3.76 5.12 6.02
N THR A 310 -2.93 5.22 4.99
CA THR A 310 -2.57 6.49 4.37
C THR A 310 -3.27 6.68 3.04
N VAL A 311 -3.40 7.93 2.62
CA VAL A 311 -3.89 8.33 1.32
C VAL A 311 -2.77 9.15 0.69
N LEU A 312 -2.26 8.71 -0.45
CA LEU A 312 -1.15 9.33 -1.16
C LEU A 312 -1.58 9.71 -2.57
N SER A 313 -0.92 10.69 -3.18
CA SER A 313 -1.07 10.89 -4.63
C SER A 313 -0.68 9.60 -5.37
N VAL A 314 -1.32 9.32 -6.50
CA VAL A 314 -1.04 8.10 -7.27
C VAL A 314 0.45 8.03 -7.68
N ALA A 315 1.03 9.16 -8.08
CA ALA A 315 2.46 9.24 -8.43
C ALA A 315 3.40 8.92 -7.26
N GLU A 316 3.07 9.42 -6.07
CA GLU A 316 3.85 9.17 -4.85
C GLU A 316 3.76 7.70 -4.43
N ALA A 317 2.54 7.15 -4.36
CA ALA A 317 2.32 5.74 -4.03
C ALA A 317 3.05 4.81 -4.99
N TYR A 318 2.98 5.10 -6.30
CA TYR A 318 3.68 4.32 -7.31
C TYR A 318 5.20 4.35 -7.12
N THR A 319 5.77 5.54 -7.02
CA THR A 319 7.22 5.74 -6.95
C THR A 319 7.83 5.20 -5.66
N GLN A 320 7.19 5.50 -4.52
CA GLN A 320 7.76 5.22 -3.20
C GLN A 320 7.41 3.82 -2.67
N ILE A 321 6.33 3.19 -3.15
CA ILE A 321 5.81 1.96 -2.55
C ILE A 321 5.58 0.87 -3.60
N MET A 322 4.79 1.13 -4.64
CA MET A 322 4.37 0.07 -5.57
C MET A 322 5.52 -0.39 -6.46
N ARG A 323 6.37 0.51 -6.96
CA ARG A 323 7.52 0.15 -7.79
C ARG A 323 8.55 -0.67 -7.00
N PRO A 324 8.98 -0.28 -5.79
CA PRO A 324 9.81 -1.14 -4.94
C PRO A 324 9.17 -2.50 -4.64
N LEU A 325 7.86 -2.55 -4.37
CA LEU A 325 7.15 -3.79 -4.13
C LEU A 325 7.12 -4.68 -5.38
N ALA A 326 6.87 -4.12 -6.56
CA ALA A 326 6.92 -4.84 -7.82
C ALA A 326 8.32 -5.39 -8.10
N THR A 327 9.37 -4.61 -7.85
CA THR A 327 10.76 -5.08 -7.93
C THR A 327 11.02 -6.26 -6.98
N ALA A 328 10.51 -6.20 -5.75
CA ALA A 328 10.67 -7.28 -4.79
C ALA A 328 9.87 -8.55 -5.18
N VAL A 329 8.68 -8.41 -5.77
CA VAL A 329 7.92 -9.53 -6.34
C VAL A 329 8.68 -10.21 -7.48
N LEU A 330 9.39 -9.42 -8.30
CA LEU A 330 10.21 -9.92 -9.41
C LEU A 330 11.57 -10.47 -8.97
N ALA A 331 12.02 -10.15 -7.76
CA ALA A 331 13.30 -10.62 -7.23
C ALA A 331 13.18 -12.12 -6.90
N ASP A 332 13.52 -12.94 -7.89
CA ASP A 332 13.51 -14.40 -7.83
C ASP A 332 14.40 -14.87 -6.67
N HIS A 333 13.80 -15.48 -5.65
CA HIS A 333 14.51 -16.31 -4.69
C HIS A 333 14.26 -17.75 -5.13
N PRO A 334 15.12 -18.34 -6.00
CA PRO A 334 14.93 -19.73 -6.38
C PRO A 334 14.87 -20.56 -5.09
N PRO A 335 13.89 -21.47 -4.94
CA PRO A 335 13.82 -22.32 -3.77
C PRO A 335 15.17 -23.01 -3.64
N ARG A 336 15.85 -22.77 -2.51
CA ARG A 336 17.12 -23.46 -2.23
C ARG A 336 16.79 -24.95 -2.24
N ARG A 337 17.15 -25.63 -3.34
CA ARG A 337 17.18 -27.09 -3.34
C ARG A 337 18.19 -27.47 -2.27
N CYS A 338 17.69 -28.01 -1.16
CA CYS A 338 18.54 -28.68 -0.19
C CYS A 338 19.22 -29.84 -0.95
N CYS A 339 20.51 -29.68 -1.22
CA CYS A 339 21.40 -30.77 -1.63
C CYS A 339 21.65 -31.70 -0.43
#